data_AF-A0A7J6S750-F1
#
_entry.id   AF-A0A7J6S750-F1
#
_cell.length_a   1.000
_cell.length_b   1.000
_cell.length_c   1.000
_cell.angle_alpha   90.00
_cell.angle_beta   90.00
_cell.angle_gamma   90.00
#
_symmetry.space_group_name_H-M   'P 1'
#
loop_
_entity.id
_entity.type
_entity.pdbx_description
1 polymer ?
#
loop_
_entity_poly.entity_id
_entity_poly.type
_entity_poly.pdbx_seq_one_letter_code
_entity_poly.pdbx_strand_id
1 'polypeptide(L)'
;MACSYLFVIITQYYTDYEHNKVRSIAFASTTGPATNIIAGMAVGLESTAAPVLCISIALVSSYYMGMAATAGVVPASEATISGLFGTAVATMGMLSTAVFVLAMSNFGPIADNAGGIVEMSQQADEVRLITDKLDAVGNVTKANTKGFSVGTAALACFLLFAAFMDEVSVYTGKRFESVDLARCEVFVGGILGACLVFLFAAWAMNAVGRAAAQVVTEVRRQFKERPGIMDWSDKPDYYTCIAIVSRSALKEMIRPGALAALSPVVVGFAFRIIGSYRGDTTLGAQVIAAFL
;
A
#
# COMPACT_ATOMS: atom_id res chain seq x y z
N MET A 1 -18.97 -4.72 3.59
CA MET A 1 -19.13 -5.60 2.41
C MET A 1 -19.18 -4.81 1.11
N ALA A 2 -20.17 -3.93 0.89
CA ALA A 2 -20.28 -3.16 -0.38
C ALA A 2 -18.98 -2.43 -0.77
N CYS A 3 -18.30 -1.78 0.19
CA CYS A 3 -17.01 -1.14 -0.04
C CYS A 3 -15.94 -2.10 -0.61
N SER A 4 -15.87 -3.34 -0.13
CA SER A 4 -14.94 -4.36 -0.68
C SER A 4 -15.22 -4.66 -2.15
N TYR A 5 -16.49 -4.86 -2.53
CA TYR A 5 -16.87 -5.11 -3.92
C TYR A 5 -16.54 -3.93 -4.83
N LEU A 6 -16.82 -2.70 -4.37
CA LEU A 6 -16.48 -1.49 -5.11
C LEU A 6 -14.97 -1.37 -5.31
N PHE A 7 -14.15 -1.69 -4.31
CA PHE A 7 -12.69 -1.71 -4.44
C PHE A 7 -12.21 -2.65 -5.54
N VAL A 8 -12.79 -3.84 -5.63
CA VAL A 8 -12.47 -4.81 -6.67
C VAL A 8 -12.84 -4.26 -8.06
N ILE A 9 -14.06 -3.74 -8.23
CA ILE A 9 -14.53 -3.21 -9.51
C ILE A 9 -13.69 -1.99 -9.95
N ILE A 10 -13.43 -1.06 -9.03
CA ILE A 10 -12.63 0.13 -9.30
C ILE A 10 -11.21 -0.28 -9.69
N THR A 11 -10.58 -1.16 -8.92
CA THR A 11 -9.20 -1.58 -9.19
C THR A 11 -9.12 -2.34 -10.52
N GLN A 12 -10.08 -3.21 -10.83
CA GLN A 12 -10.19 -3.86 -12.12
C GLN A 12 -10.28 -2.84 -13.27
N TYR A 13 -11.14 -1.83 -13.16
CA TYR A 13 -11.28 -0.79 -14.19
C TYR A 13 -9.96 -0.07 -14.53
N TYR A 14 -9.08 0.10 -13.53
CA TYR A 14 -7.78 0.78 -13.69
C TYR A 14 -6.62 -0.16 -14.06
N THR A 15 -6.80 -1.49 -13.97
CA THR A 15 -5.67 -2.45 -14.12
C THR A 15 -5.91 -3.57 -15.13
N ASP A 16 -7.15 -3.78 -15.55
CA ASP A 16 -7.52 -4.78 -16.55
C ASP A 16 -7.43 -4.20 -17.98
N TYR A 17 -6.78 -4.93 -18.88
CA TYR A 17 -6.54 -4.54 -20.27
C TYR A 17 -7.84 -4.45 -21.10
N GLU A 18 -8.95 -4.99 -20.63
CA GLU A 18 -10.25 -4.83 -21.27
C GLU A 18 -10.80 -3.40 -21.15
N HIS A 19 -10.29 -2.61 -20.21
CA HIS A 19 -10.78 -1.27 -19.92
C HIS A 19 -9.95 -0.15 -20.57
N ASN A 20 -10.62 0.98 -20.81
CA ASN A 20 -10.04 2.13 -21.51
C ASN A 20 -8.80 2.71 -20.81
N LYS A 21 -8.71 2.62 -19.48
CA LYS A 21 -7.58 3.16 -18.70
C LYS A 21 -6.27 2.45 -18.99
N VAL A 22 -6.29 1.12 -19.14
CA VAL A 22 -5.08 0.37 -19.51
C VAL A 22 -4.82 0.45 -21.01
N ARG A 23 -5.88 0.42 -21.83
CA ARG A 23 -5.76 0.59 -23.29
C ARG A 23 -5.16 1.94 -23.69
N SER A 24 -5.43 3.01 -22.95
CA SER A 24 -4.82 4.32 -23.22
C SER A 24 -3.30 4.32 -22.95
N ILE A 25 -2.83 3.60 -21.93
CA ILE A 25 -1.40 3.40 -21.66
C ILE A 25 -0.76 2.60 -22.79
N ALA A 26 -1.39 1.49 -23.19
CA ALA A 26 -0.92 0.68 -24.31
C ALA A 26 -0.87 1.50 -25.62
N PHE A 27 -1.89 2.32 -25.89
CA PHE A 27 -1.90 3.22 -27.04
C PHE A 27 -0.78 4.28 -26.95
N ALA A 28 -0.49 4.82 -25.77
CA ALA A 28 0.60 5.77 -25.58
C ALA A 28 1.97 5.18 -25.97
N SER A 29 2.16 3.86 -25.84
CA SER A 29 3.39 3.17 -26.26
C SER A 29 3.69 3.33 -27.77
N THR A 30 2.69 3.65 -28.61
CA THR A 30 2.90 3.94 -30.05
C THR A 30 3.73 5.20 -30.32
N THR A 31 3.81 6.10 -29.35
CA THR A 31 4.56 7.36 -29.42
C THR A 31 5.88 7.32 -28.64
N GLY A 32 6.17 6.20 -27.97
CA GLY A 32 7.44 5.92 -27.32
C GLY A 32 7.37 5.70 -25.79
N PRO A 33 8.51 5.38 -25.15
CA PRO A 33 8.55 5.08 -23.71
C PRO A 33 8.16 6.27 -22.81
N ALA A 34 8.48 7.50 -23.22
CA ALA A 34 8.21 8.69 -22.41
C ALA A 34 6.70 8.94 -22.23
N THR A 35 5.94 8.89 -23.32
CA THR A 35 4.48 9.05 -23.30
C THR A 35 3.80 7.89 -22.59
N ASN A 36 4.32 6.67 -22.71
CA ASN A 36 3.84 5.52 -21.94
C ASN A 36 4.00 5.72 -20.42
N ILE A 37 5.16 6.20 -19.96
CA ILE A 37 5.40 6.51 -18.54
C ILE A 37 4.46 7.62 -18.05
N ILE A 38 4.29 8.69 -18.83
CA ILE A 38 3.40 9.80 -18.48
C ILE A 38 1.95 9.31 -18.35
N ALA A 39 1.47 8.53 -19.33
CA ALA A 39 0.12 7.97 -19.30
C ALA A 39 -0.08 7.04 -18.08
N GLY A 40 0.88 6.15 -17.82
CA GLY A 40 0.83 5.25 -16.66
C GLY A 40 0.82 5.99 -15.32
N MET A 41 1.66 7.02 -15.16
CA MET A 41 1.69 7.87 -13.97
C MET A 41 0.36 8.61 -13.78
N ALA A 42 -0.20 9.18 -14.85
CA ALA A 42 -1.48 9.88 -14.79
C ALA A 42 -2.63 8.96 -14.36
N VAL A 43 -2.74 7.78 -14.98
CA VAL A 43 -3.75 6.77 -14.63
C VAL A 43 -3.56 6.29 -13.18
N GLY A 44 -2.32 6.07 -12.76
CA GLY A 44 -2.00 5.68 -11.37
C GLY A 44 -2.44 6.74 -10.35
N LEU A 45 -2.14 8.01 -10.59
CA LEU A 45 -2.56 9.11 -9.72
C LEU A 45 -4.09 9.26 -9.67
N GLU A 46 -4.75 9.16 -10.82
CA GLU A 46 -6.21 9.22 -10.93
C GLU A 46 -6.90 8.07 -10.19
N SER A 47 -6.32 6.87 -10.23
CA SER A 47 -6.90 5.65 -9.64
C SER A 47 -7.14 5.73 -8.13
N THR A 48 -6.54 6.70 -7.44
CA THR A 48 -6.69 6.90 -6.00
C THR A 48 -8.01 7.58 -5.60
N ALA A 49 -8.63 8.34 -6.51
CA ALA A 49 -9.80 9.18 -6.20
C ALA A 49 -11.04 8.36 -5.82
N ALA A 50 -11.43 7.39 -6.65
CA ALA A 50 -12.64 6.59 -6.40
C ALA A 50 -12.54 5.70 -5.14
N PRO A 51 -11.40 5.02 -4.86
CA PRO A 51 -11.21 4.28 -3.61
C PRO A 51 -11.32 5.17 -2.37
N VAL A 52 -10.71 6.37 -2.38
CA VAL A 52 -10.79 7.32 -1.25
C VAL A 52 -12.23 7.76 -1.01
N LEU A 53 -12.98 8.10 -2.06
CA LEU A 53 -14.40 8.45 -1.93
C LEU A 53 -15.21 7.28 -1.34
N CYS A 54 -14.93 6.05 -1.77
CA CYS A 54 -15.60 4.86 -1.25
C CYS A 54 -15.34 4.65 0.25
N ILE A 55 -14.09 4.81 0.71
CA ILE A 55 -13.74 4.75 2.14
C ILE A 55 -14.44 5.87 2.92
N SER A 56 -14.40 7.10 2.43
CA SER A 56 -15.01 8.26 3.10
C SER A 56 -16.51 8.06 3.30
N ILE A 57 -17.22 7.59 2.28
CA ILE A 57 -18.65 7.26 2.38
C ILE A 57 -18.86 6.12 3.37
N ALA A 58 -18.05 5.07 3.32
CA ALA A 58 -18.15 3.93 4.23
C ALA A 58 -17.93 4.34 5.70
N LEU A 59 -16.91 5.14 6.00
CA LEU A 59 -16.63 5.65 7.34
C LEU A 59 -17.77 6.49 7.88
N VAL A 60 -18.18 7.51 7.13
CA VAL A 60 -19.23 8.45 7.57
C VAL A 60 -20.56 7.71 7.75
N SER A 61 -20.97 6.90 6.77
CA SER A 61 -22.23 6.16 6.86
C SER A 61 -22.23 5.16 8.02
N SER A 62 -21.17 4.37 8.18
CA SER A 62 -21.09 3.38 9.26
C SER A 62 -21.05 4.01 10.66
N TYR A 63 -20.37 5.15 10.81
CA TYR A 63 -20.33 5.90 12.05
C TYR A 63 -21.73 6.38 12.47
N TYR A 64 -22.43 7.08 11.58
CA TYR A 64 -23.77 7.59 11.89
C TYR A 64 -24.82 6.48 12.00
N MET A 65 -24.70 5.39 11.24
CA MET A 65 -25.55 4.21 11.40
C MET A 65 -25.33 3.54 12.75
N GLY A 66 -24.08 3.47 13.24
CA GLY A 66 -23.78 2.98 14.58
C GLY A 66 -24.44 3.80 15.68
N MET A 67 -24.37 5.13 15.58
CA MET A 67 -25.07 6.04 16.51
C MET A 67 -26.60 5.88 16.45
N ALA A 68 -27.15 5.75 15.25
CA ALA A 68 -28.60 5.60 15.07
C ALA A 68 -29.13 4.26 15.59
N ALA A 69 -28.35 3.19 15.45
CA ALA A 69 -28.72 1.85 15.90
C ALA A 69 -28.82 1.73 17.43
N THR A 70 -28.11 2.56 18.17
CA THR A 70 -28.11 2.56 19.64
C THR A 70 -28.91 3.73 20.24
N ALA A 71 -29.57 4.52 19.39
CA ALA A 71 -30.37 5.67 19.81
C ALA A 71 -31.48 5.23 20.78
N GLY A 72 -31.45 5.76 22.00
CA GLY A 72 -32.41 5.43 23.07
C GLY A 72 -32.04 4.23 23.94
N VAL A 73 -30.96 3.51 23.62
CA VAL A 73 -30.41 2.41 24.45
C VAL A 73 -29.15 2.87 25.20
N VAL A 74 -28.28 3.61 24.50
CA VAL A 74 -27.03 4.12 25.06
C VAL A 74 -27.20 5.61 25.44
N PRO A 75 -26.71 6.05 26.61
CA PRO A 75 -26.73 7.47 26.97
C PRO A 75 -26.05 8.34 25.91
N ALA A 76 -26.57 9.56 25.70
CA ALA A 76 -26.00 10.49 24.72
C ALA A 76 -24.51 10.80 24.96
N SER A 77 -24.03 10.66 26.20
CA SER A 77 -22.62 10.81 26.58
C SER A 77 -21.69 9.75 25.96
N GLU A 78 -22.23 8.61 25.53
CA GLU A 78 -21.48 7.48 24.96
C GLU A 78 -21.79 7.24 23.48
N ALA A 79 -22.52 8.17 22.84
CA ALA A 79 -22.91 8.04 21.44
C ALA A 79 -21.70 7.88 20.50
N THR A 80 -20.56 8.50 20.81
CA THR A 80 -19.29 8.36 20.08
C THR A 80 -18.81 6.91 20.05
N ILE A 81 -18.95 6.16 21.16
CA ILE A 81 -18.54 4.76 21.24
C ILE A 81 -19.38 3.91 20.29
N SER A 82 -20.67 4.20 20.17
CA SER A 82 -21.56 3.51 19.23
C SER A 82 -21.19 3.79 17.77
N GLY A 83 -20.78 5.02 17.46
CA GLY A 83 -20.27 5.37 16.13
C GLY A 83 -18.96 4.65 15.79
N LEU A 84 -18.00 4.64 16.72
CA LEU A 84 -16.75 3.88 16.57
C LEU A 84 -16.98 2.37 16.44
N PHE A 85 -17.94 1.82 17.17
CA PHE A 85 -18.35 0.43 17.01
C PHE A 85 -18.95 0.17 15.62
N GLY A 86 -19.77 1.09 15.10
CA GLY A 86 -20.28 1.03 13.74
C GLY A 86 -19.19 0.96 12.68
N THR A 87 -18.14 1.79 12.79
CA THR A 87 -16.99 1.73 11.87
C THR A 87 -16.18 0.45 12.04
N ALA A 88 -16.06 -0.10 13.26
CA ALA A 88 -15.43 -1.40 13.52
C ALA A 88 -16.18 -2.55 12.83
N VAL A 89 -17.52 -2.58 12.96
CA VAL A 89 -18.36 -3.57 12.28
C VAL A 89 -18.26 -3.43 10.76
N ALA A 90 -18.23 -2.20 10.22
CA ALA A 90 -18.04 -1.96 8.80
C ALA A 90 -16.67 -2.46 8.30
N THR A 91 -15.62 -2.26 9.10
CA THR A 91 -14.26 -2.78 8.83
C THR A 91 -14.26 -4.31 8.78
N MET A 92 -14.88 -4.97 9.76
CA MET A 92 -15.06 -6.44 9.76
C MET A 92 -15.86 -6.90 8.54
N GLY A 93 -16.90 -6.16 8.16
CA GLY A 93 -17.66 -6.44 6.95
C GLY A 93 -16.89 -6.20 5.65
N MET A 94 -15.83 -5.39 5.63
CA MET A 94 -14.91 -5.31 4.49
C MET A 94 -13.96 -6.51 4.48
N LEU A 95 -13.47 -6.91 5.65
CA LEU A 95 -12.56 -8.04 5.84
C LEU A 95 -13.20 -9.42 5.67
N SER A 96 -14.53 -9.54 5.75
CA SER A 96 -15.22 -10.83 5.59
C SER A 96 -14.95 -11.52 4.24
N THR A 97 -14.62 -10.75 3.20
CA THR A 97 -14.24 -11.26 1.87
C THR A 97 -12.72 -11.42 1.69
N ALA A 98 -11.91 -11.12 2.71
CA ALA A 98 -10.46 -11.13 2.61
C ALA A 98 -9.91 -12.50 2.18
N VAL A 99 -10.53 -13.61 2.62
CA VAL A 99 -10.13 -14.96 2.22
C VAL A 99 -10.18 -15.13 0.69
N PHE A 100 -11.23 -14.63 0.05
CA PHE A 100 -11.37 -14.70 -1.42
C PHE A 100 -10.35 -13.79 -2.12
N VAL A 101 -10.16 -12.56 -1.61
CA VAL A 101 -9.20 -11.61 -2.17
C VAL A 101 -7.77 -12.16 -2.09
N LEU A 102 -7.39 -12.72 -0.94
CA LEU A 102 -6.08 -13.32 -0.71
C LEU A 102 -5.88 -14.59 -1.56
N ALA A 103 -6.89 -15.45 -1.68
CA ALA A 103 -6.84 -16.61 -2.56
C ALA A 103 -6.58 -16.21 -4.02
N MET A 104 -7.28 -15.19 -4.52
CA MET A 104 -7.05 -14.62 -5.85
C MET A 104 -5.69 -13.94 -5.99
N SER A 105 -5.14 -13.37 -4.90
CA SER A 105 -3.79 -12.82 -4.88
C SER A 105 -2.74 -13.89 -5.15
N ASN A 106 -2.87 -15.04 -4.47
CA ASN A 106 -1.93 -16.15 -4.59
C ASN A 106 -1.98 -16.82 -5.96
N PHE A 107 -3.12 -16.74 -6.65
CA PHE A 107 -3.24 -17.21 -8.03
C PHE A 107 -2.25 -16.53 -8.97
N GLY A 108 -2.00 -15.22 -8.81
CA GLY A 108 -1.12 -14.46 -9.71
C GLY A 108 0.31 -15.01 -9.79
N PRO A 109 1.05 -15.10 -8.67
CA PRO A 109 2.40 -15.69 -8.65
C PRO A 109 2.45 -17.16 -9.09
N ILE A 110 1.38 -17.93 -8.89
CA ILE A 110 1.31 -19.32 -9.38
C ILE A 110 1.26 -19.33 -10.92
N ALA A 111 0.40 -18.52 -11.53
CA ALA A 111 0.27 -18.41 -12.98
C ALA A 111 1.56 -17.88 -13.64
N ASP A 112 2.17 -16.85 -13.05
CA ASP A 112 3.44 -16.26 -13.50
C ASP A 112 4.58 -17.31 -13.51
N ASN A 113 4.76 -18.03 -12.39
CA ASN A 113 5.74 -19.11 -12.30
C ASN A 113 5.46 -20.27 -13.27
N ALA A 114 4.18 -20.62 -13.47
CA ALA A 114 3.81 -21.64 -14.45
C ALA A 114 4.20 -21.21 -15.87
N GLY A 115 3.95 -19.94 -16.25
CA GLY A 115 4.40 -19.39 -17.52
C GLY A 115 5.92 -19.43 -17.65
N GLY A 116 6.66 -19.06 -16.60
CA GLY A 116 8.11 -19.16 -16.57
C GLY A 116 8.63 -20.60 -16.79
N ILE A 117 8.00 -21.60 -16.15
CA ILE A 117 8.35 -23.02 -16.34
C ILE A 117 8.04 -23.46 -17.77
N VAL A 118 6.88 -23.09 -18.32
CA VAL A 118 6.47 -23.39 -19.71
C VAL A 118 7.51 -22.87 -20.71
N GLU A 119 7.96 -21.63 -20.54
CA GLU A 119 9.01 -21.00 -21.36
C GLU A 119 10.35 -21.74 -21.22
N MET A 120 10.82 -21.94 -19.98
CA MET A 120 12.11 -22.57 -19.71
C MET A 120 12.17 -24.06 -20.11
N SER A 121 11.02 -24.72 -20.20
CA SER A 121 10.90 -26.13 -20.62
C SER A 121 10.50 -26.31 -22.09
N GLN A 122 10.48 -25.23 -22.87
CA GLN A 122 10.22 -25.22 -24.31
C GLN A 122 8.93 -25.97 -24.69
N GLN A 123 7.87 -25.78 -23.91
CA GLN A 123 6.56 -26.33 -24.24
C GLN A 123 5.95 -25.63 -25.45
N ALA A 124 4.90 -26.21 -26.01
CA ALA A 124 4.20 -25.64 -27.17
C ALA A 124 3.65 -24.23 -26.88
N ASP A 125 3.69 -23.35 -27.89
CA ASP A 125 3.23 -21.95 -27.81
C ASP A 125 1.78 -21.82 -27.31
N GLU A 126 0.93 -22.80 -27.61
CA GLU A 126 -0.46 -22.85 -27.14
C GLU A 126 -0.56 -22.88 -25.60
N VAL A 127 0.37 -23.58 -24.94
CA VAL A 127 0.45 -23.64 -23.46
C VAL A 127 0.89 -22.28 -22.91
N ARG A 128 1.84 -21.62 -23.59
CA ARG A 128 2.30 -20.27 -23.22
C ARG A 128 1.17 -19.25 -23.32
N LEU A 129 0.39 -19.29 -24.41
CA LEU A 129 -0.81 -18.47 -24.61
C LEU A 129 -1.86 -18.63 -23.51
N ILE A 130 -2.03 -19.85 -22.99
CA ILE A 130 -2.90 -20.09 -21.84
C ILE A 130 -2.32 -19.43 -20.59
N THR A 131 -1.03 -19.66 -20.29
CA THR A 131 -0.40 -19.08 -19.09
C THR A 131 -0.32 -17.56 -19.12
N ASP A 132 -0.14 -16.94 -20.29
CA ASP A 132 -0.13 -15.48 -20.43
C ASP A 132 -1.49 -14.86 -20.11
N LYS A 133 -2.59 -15.51 -20.53
CA LYS A 133 -3.94 -15.11 -20.15
C LYS A 133 -4.16 -15.23 -18.63
N LEU A 134 -3.64 -16.29 -18.02
CA LEU A 134 -3.74 -16.50 -16.57
C LEU A 134 -2.90 -15.46 -15.79
N ASP A 135 -1.69 -15.13 -16.23
CA ASP A 135 -0.87 -14.09 -15.61
C ASP A 135 -1.50 -12.70 -15.77
N ALA A 136 -2.11 -12.40 -16.92
CA ALA A 136 -2.83 -11.15 -17.11
C ALA A 136 -3.98 -10.99 -16.08
N VAL A 137 -4.75 -12.05 -15.82
CA VAL A 137 -5.75 -12.08 -14.74
C VAL A 137 -5.06 -11.94 -13.38
N GLY A 138 -3.95 -12.64 -13.17
CA GLY A 138 -3.13 -12.56 -11.96
C GLY A 138 -2.62 -11.15 -11.64
N ASN A 139 -2.30 -10.34 -12.66
CA ASN A 139 -1.87 -8.95 -12.50
C ASN A 139 -3.00 -8.07 -11.93
N VAL A 140 -4.24 -8.28 -12.41
CA VAL A 140 -5.43 -7.61 -11.88
C VAL A 140 -5.72 -8.04 -10.44
N THR A 141 -5.64 -9.34 -10.12
CA THR A 141 -5.92 -9.81 -8.76
C THR A 141 -4.84 -9.39 -7.75
N LYS A 142 -3.57 -9.32 -8.16
CA LYS A 142 -2.47 -8.71 -7.38
C LYS A 142 -2.78 -7.25 -7.07
N ALA A 143 -3.29 -6.48 -8.04
CA ALA A 143 -3.69 -5.10 -7.81
C ALA A 143 -4.89 -4.98 -6.88
N ASN A 144 -5.93 -5.80 -7.07
CA ASN A 144 -7.11 -5.84 -6.19
C ASN A 144 -6.72 -6.05 -4.72
N THR A 145 -5.76 -6.94 -4.48
CA THR A 145 -5.25 -7.21 -3.12
C THR A 145 -4.57 -5.98 -2.53
N LYS A 146 -3.70 -5.30 -3.30
CA LYS A 146 -3.04 -4.07 -2.85
C LYS A 146 -4.05 -2.97 -2.51
N GLY A 147 -5.03 -2.74 -3.40
CA GLY A 147 -6.11 -1.77 -3.16
C GLY A 147 -6.93 -2.12 -1.92
N PHE A 148 -7.32 -3.39 -1.78
CA PHE A 148 -8.07 -3.88 -0.63
C PHE A 148 -7.30 -3.72 0.69
N SER A 149 -6.00 -4.05 0.71
CA SER A 149 -5.14 -3.85 1.88
C SER A 149 -5.04 -2.37 2.28
N VAL A 150 -4.92 -1.46 1.30
CA VAL A 150 -4.90 -0.02 1.59
C VAL A 150 -6.25 0.46 2.14
N GLY A 151 -7.36 0.03 1.55
CA GLY A 151 -8.69 0.44 2.01
C GLY A 151 -9.03 -0.08 3.40
N THR A 152 -8.71 -1.34 3.69
CA THR A 152 -8.88 -1.92 5.03
C THR A 152 -7.95 -1.28 6.06
N ALA A 153 -6.70 -0.96 5.69
CA ALA A 153 -5.78 -0.24 6.55
C ALA A 153 -6.29 1.17 6.90
N ALA A 154 -6.89 1.90 5.94
CA ALA A 154 -7.46 3.21 6.20
C ALA A 154 -8.62 3.17 7.21
N LEU A 155 -9.52 2.18 7.07
CA LEU A 155 -10.61 1.96 8.04
C LEU A 155 -10.07 1.60 9.43
N ALA A 156 -9.08 0.70 9.49
CA ALA A 156 -8.42 0.33 10.74
C ALA A 156 -7.66 1.51 11.37
N CYS A 157 -7.07 2.39 10.56
CA CYS A 157 -6.34 3.57 11.04
C CYS A 157 -7.25 4.51 11.84
N PHE A 158 -8.50 4.72 11.41
CA PHE A 158 -9.46 5.52 12.16
C PHE A 158 -9.76 4.92 13.55
N LEU A 159 -9.86 3.60 13.65
CA LEU A 159 -10.06 2.90 14.93
C LEU A 159 -8.83 2.96 15.82
N LEU A 160 -7.65 2.73 15.25
CA LEU A 160 -6.38 2.83 15.96
C LEU A 160 -6.12 4.26 16.46
N PHE A 161 -6.52 5.26 15.69
CA PHE A 161 -6.45 6.67 16.10
C PHE A 161 -7.36 6.94 17.30
N ALA A 162 -8.61 6.47 17.27
CA ALA A 162 -9.51 6.60 18.42
C ALA A 162 -8.98 5.87 19.67
N ALA A 163 -8.47 4.64 19.50
CA ALA A 163 -7.85 3.87 20.57
C ALA A 163 -6.59 4.56 21.13
N PHE A 164 -5.78 5.17 20.28
CA PHE A 164 -4.62 5.96 20.69
C PHE A 164 -5.04 7.16 21.55
N MET A 165 -6.08 7.89 21.16
CA MET A 165 -6.57 9.03 21.94
C MET A 165 -7.09 8.62 23.32
N ASP A 166 -7.79 7.49 23.40
CA ASP A 166 -8.27 6.92 24.65
C ASP A 166 -7.11 6.51 25.58
N GLU A 167 -6.12 5.79 25.05
CA GLU A 167 -4.95 5.35 25.81
C GLU A 167 -4.13 6.55 26.35
N VAL A 168 -3.96 7.60 25.54
CA VAL A 168 -3.34 8.86 25.98
C VAL A 168 -4.15 9.50 27.11
N SER A 169 -5.49 9.46 27.04
CA SER A 169 -6.35 9.99 28.08
C SER A 169 -6.14 9.28 29.41
N VAL A 170 -6.06 7.94 29.37
CA VAL A 170 -5.83 7.08 30.53
C VAL A 170 -4.45 7.38 31.16
N TYR A 171 -3.37 7.39 30.37
CA TYR A 171 -2.03 7.62 30.91
C TYR A 171 -1.80 9.04 31.43
N THR A 172 -2.44 10.04 30.82
CA THR A 172 -2.25 11.43 31.24
C THR A 172 -3.21 11.85 32.35
N GLY A 173 -4.26 11.06 32.61
CA GLY A 173 -5.37 11.43 33.50
C GLY A 173 -6.16 12.65 33.02
N LYS A 174 -5.97 13.06 31.76
CA LYS A 174 -6.61 14.22 31.13
C LYS A 174 -7.38 13.75 29.90
N ARG A 175 -8.60 14.24 29.74
CA ARG A 175 -9.42 13.91 28.57
C ARG A 175 -8.76 14.40 27.28
N PHE A 176 -8.45 13.49 26.37
CA PHE A 176 -7.82 13.75 25.09
C PHE A 176 -8.78 13.37 23.96
N GLU A 177 -9.61 14.32 23.54
CA GLU A 177 -10.72 14.04 22.61
C GLU A 177 -10.56 14.68 21.23
N SER A 178 -9.69 15.66 21.13
CA SER A 178 -9.53 16.45 19.91
C SER A 178 -8.08 16.72 19.59
N VAL A 179 -7.80 16.69 18.31
CA VAL A 179 -6.51 17.05 17.72
C VAL A 179 -6.75 18.28 16.86
N ASP A 180 -6.25 19.43 17.35
CA ASP A 180 -6.47 20.70 16.67
C ASP A 180 -5.39 20.95 15.61
N LEU A 181 -5.76 20.74 14.34
CA LEU A 181 -4.90 21.00 13.19
C LEU A 181 -4.60 22.50 12.98
N ALA A 182 -5.32 23.42 13.64
CA ALA A 182 -4.99 24.85 13.60
C ALA A 182 -3.73 25.18 14.42
N ARG A 183 -3.29 24.27 15.30
CA ARG A 183 -2.00 24.41 16.00
C ARG A 183 -0.85 24.13 15.05
N CYS A 184 0.10 25.06 15.00
CA CYS A 184 1.24 25.00 14.09
C CYS A 184 2.03 23.68 14.23
N GLU A 185 2.30 23.23 15.44
CA GLU A 185 3.06 22.00 15.69
C GLU A 185 2.34 20.75 15.21
N VAL A 186 1.02 20.69 15.42
CA VAL A 186 0.17 19.56 15.01
C VAL A 186 0.08 19.51 13.48
N PHE A 187 -0.11 20.66 12.85
CA PHE A 187 -0.08 20.80 11.40
C PHE A 187 1.26 20.37 10.80
N VAL A 188 2.37 20.77 11.43
CA VAL A 188 3.73 20.32 11.05
C VAL A 188 3.84 18.79 11.18
N GLY A 189 3.28 18.21 12.24
CA GLY A 189 3.19 16.75 12.40
C GLY A 189 2.55 16.06 11.19
N GLY A 190 1.39 16.56 10.75
CA GLY A 190 0.71 16.04 9.56
C GLY A 190 1.51 16.19 8.26
N ILE A 191 2.18 17.33 8.07
CA ILE A 191 3.07 17.52 6.90
C ILE A 191 4.25 16.54 6.94
N LEU A 192 4.85 16.31 8.11
CA LEU A 192 5.94 15.35 8.27
C LEU A 192 5.47 13.91 7.99
N GLY A 193 4.27 13.55 8.43
CA GLY A 193 3.62 12.27 8.12
C GLY A 193 3.40 12.08 6.61
N ALA A 194 2.86 13.09 5.94
CA ALA A 194 2.70 13.06 4.48
C ALA A 194 4.06 12.95 3.76
N CYS A 195 5.08 13.69 4.22
CA CYS A 195 6.44 13.64 3.68
C CYS A 195 7.08 12.26 3.83
N LEU A 196 6.83 11.57 4.96
CA LEU A 196 7.35 10.23 5.24
C LEU A 196 7.01 9.25 4.11
N VAL A 197 5.78 9.28 3.59
CA VAL A 197 5.32 8.37 2.52
C VAL A 197 6.16 8.54 1.25
N PHE A 198 6.37 9.79 0.82
CA PHE A 198 7.18 10.09 -0.36
C PHE A 198 8.65 9.74 -0.15
N LEU A 199 9.19 10.03 1.03
CA LEU A 199 10.58 9.73 1.37
C LEU A 199 10.83 8.22 1.39
N PHE A 200 9.93 7.45 2.02
CA PHE A 200 9.95 6.00 2.03
C PHE A 200 9.91 5.44 0.62
N ALA A 201 8.97 5.89 -0.21
CA ALA A 201 8.83 5.47 -1.60
C ALA A 201 10.11 5.75 -2.41
N ALA A 202 10.67 6.95 -2.28
CA ALA A 202 11.92 7.32 -2.96
C ALA A 202 13.09 6.43 -2.54
N TRP A 203 13.26 6.14 -1.26
CA TRP A 203 14.34 5.27 -0.78
C TRP A 203 14.17 3.83 -1.24
N ALA A 204 12.95 3.30 -1.22
CA ALA A 204 12.62 1.97 -1.72
C ALA A 204 12.86 1.85 -3.23
N MET A 205 12.43 2.83 -4.03
CA MET A 205 12.66 2.85 -5.49
C MET A 205 14.15 2.93 -5.81
N ASN A 206 14.91 3.77 -5.12
CA ASN A 206 16.35 3.88 -5.31
C ASN A 206 17.09 2.58 -4.94
N ALA A 207 16.63 1.87 -3.91
CA ALA A 207 17.15 0.55 -3.55
C ALA A 207 16.94 -0.48 -4.67
N VAL A 208 15.73 -0.56 -5.23
CA VAL A 208 15.42 -1.45 -6.35
C VAL A 208 16.26 -1.08 -7.58
N GLY A 209 16.38 0.21 -7.90
CA GLY A 209 17.19 0.68 -9.04
C GLY A 209 18.66 0.27 -8.95
N ARG A 210 19.27 0.37 -7.76
CA ARG A 210 20.66 -0.10 -7.53
C ARG A 210 20.78 -1.61 -7.73
N ALA A 211 19.89 -2.40 -7.15
CA ALA A 211 19.91 -3.86 -7.27
C ALA A 211 19.69 -4.30 -8.73
N ALA A 212 18.73 -3.69 -9.43
CA ALA A 212 18.46 -3.98 -10.83
C ALA A 212 19.67 -3.65 -11.73
N ALA A 213 20.35 -2.53 -11.50
CA ALA A 213 21.56 -2.17 -12.26
C ALA A 213 22.69 -3.20 -12.09
N GLN A 214 22.86 -3.76 -10.89
CA GLN A 214 23.83 -4.83 -10.63
C GLN A 214 23.48 -6.10 -11.39
N VAL A 215 22.21 -6.52 -11.36
CA VAL A 215 21.73 -7.70 -12.12
C VAL A 215 21.92 -7.50 -13.62
N VAL A 216 21.56 -6.34 -14.17
CA VAL A 216 21.75 -6.05 -15.60
C VAL A 216 23.23 -6.10 -15.99
N THR A 217 24.10 -5.55 -15.15
CA THR A 217 25.56 -5.58 -15.41
C THR A 217 26.10 -7.01 -15.37
N GLU A 218 25.63 -7.82 -14.43
CA GLU A 218 26.02 -9.23 -14.31
C GLU A 218 25.52 -10.07 -15.50
N VAL A 219 24.26 -9.93 -15.90
CA VAL A 219 23.70 -10.62 -17.08
C VAL A 219 24.47 -10.22 -18.34
N ARG A 220 24.79 -8.93 -18.51
CA ARG A 220 25.62 -8.45 -19.64
C ARG A 220 27.03 -9.04 -19.61
N ARG A 221 27.64 -9.16 -18.43
CA ARG A 221 28.95 -9.80 -18.27
C ARG A 221 28.89 -11.26 -18.71
N GLN A 222 27.90 -12.02 -18.23
CA GLN A 222 27.73 -13.43 -18.61
C GLN A 222 27.56 -13.60 -20.13
N PHE A 223 26.70 -12.81 -20.78
CA PHE A 223 26.54 -12.88 -22.24
C PHE A 223 27.81 -12.50 -23.01
N LYS A 224 28.58 -11.52 -22.51
CA LYS A 224 29.82 -11.08 -23.16
C LYS A 224 30.95 -12.13 -23.02
N GLU A 225 31.10 -12.71 -21.83
CA GLU A 225 32.20 -13.64 -21.53
C GLU A 225 31.88 -15.08 -21.95
N ARG A 226 30.59 -15.44 -22.04
CA ARG A 226 30.12 -16.77 -22.42
C ARG A 226 29.07 -16.67 -23.54
N PRO A 227 29.50 -16.45 -24.80
CA PRO A 227 28.58 -16.31 -25.94
C PRO A 227 27.67 -17.53 -26.15
N GLY A 228 28.12 -18.73 -25.74
CA GLY A 228 27.36 -19.98 -25.84
C GLY A 228 26.06 -20.02 -25.02
N ILE A 229 25.80 -19.02 -24.17
CA ILE A 229 24.50 -18.88 -23.51
C ILE A 229 23.42 -18.49 -24.53
N MET A 230 23.75 -17.66 -25.53
CA MET A 230 22.79 -17.17 -26.52
C MET A 230 22.43 -18.21 -27.58
N ASP A 231 23.32 -19.18 -27.83
CA ASP A 231 23.09 -20.31 -28.74
C ASP A 231 22.66 -21.60 -28.02
N TRP A 232 22.41 -21.52 -26.72
CA TRP A 232 21.96 -22.62 -25.84
C TRP A 232 22.98 -23.77 -25.64
N SER A 233 24.23 -23.61 -26.07
CA SER A 233 25.29 -24.58 -25.80
C SER A 233 25.76 -24.59 -24.34
N ASP A 234 25.62 -23.44 -23.65
CA ASP A 234 26.14 -23.19 -22.32
C ASP A 234 25.03 -22.74 -21.35
N LYS A 235 25.03 -23.29 -20.12
CA LYS A 235 24.07 -22.86 -19.09
C LYS A 235 24.52 -21.56 -18.40
N PRO A 236 23.65 -20.56 -18.23
CA PRO A 236 23.97 -19.34 -17.50
C PRO A 236 24.18 -19.62 -16.00
N ASP A 237 24.89 -18.73 -15.33
CA ASP A 237 25.07 -18.79 -13.88
C ASP A 237 23.93 -18.06 -13.17
N TYR A 238 22.94 -18.84 -12.72
CA TYR A 238 21.80 -18.33 -11.96
C TYR A 238 22.16 -17.92 -10.53
N TYR A 239 23.17 -18.56 -9.92
CA TYR A 239 23.49 -18.37 -8.51
C TYR A 239 23.98 -16.96 -8.24
N THR A 240 24.82 -16.40 -9.13
CA THR A 240 25.33 -15.05 -8.96
C THR A 240 24.21 -14.01 -8.99
N CYS A 241 23.25 -14.12 -9.92
CA CYS A 241 22.09 -13.24 -9.97
C CYS A 241 21.23 -13.34 -8.70
N ILE A 242 20.97 -14.56 -8.21
CA ILE A 242 20.22 -14.79 -6.96
C ILE A 242 20.96 -14.18 -5.77
N ALA A 243 22.28 -14.36 -5.67
CA ALA A 243 23.10 -13.84 -4.59
C ALA A 243 23.11 -12.30 -4.56
N ILE A 244 23.18 -11.64 -5.73
CA ILE A 244 23.09 -10.18 -5.86
C ILE A 244 21.76 -9.69 -5.31
N VAL A 245 20.63 -10.23 -5.79
CA VAL A 245 19.29 -9.80 -5.37
C VAL A 245 19.07 -10.07 -3.88
N SER A 246 19.47 -11.25 -3.39
CA SER A 246 19.28 -11.64 -1.98
C SER A 246 20.07 -10.74 -1.03
N ARG A 247 21.36 -10.50 -1.31
CA ARG A 247 22.20 -9.64 -0.48
C ARG A 247 21.72 -8.20 -0.51
N SER A 248 21.36 -7.69 -1.68
CA SER A 248 20.87 -6.33 -1.84
C SER A 248 19.52 -6.13 -1.14
N ALA A 249 18.58 -7.07 -1.26
CA ALA A 249 17.29 -7.00 -0.57
C ALA A 249 17.44 -6.91 0.96
N LEU A 250 18.27 -7.77 1.55
CA LEU A 250 18.52 -7.77 3.00
C LEU A 250 19.14 -6.47 3.50
N LYS A 251 20.11 -5.91 2.75
CA LYS A 251 20.81 -4.69 3.15
C LYS A 251 19.97 -3.43 2.93
N GLU A 252 19.29 -3.35 1.79
CA GLU A 252 18.59 -2.14 1.37
C GLU A 252 17.25 -1.96 2.09
N MET A 253 16.61 -3.03 2.58
CA MET A 253 15.36 -2.96 3.34
C MET A 253 15.51 -2.23 4.69
N ILE A 254 16.72 -2.24 5.28
CA ILE A 254 16.98 -1.69 6.62
C ILE A 254 16.66 -0.19 6.68
N ARG A 255 17.07 0.58 5.66
CA ARG A 255 16.93 2.04 5.70
C ARG A 255 15.47 2.51 5.60
N PRO A 256 14.66 2.08 4.61
CA PRO A 256 13.23 2.42 4.57
C PRO A 256 12.47 1.88 5.78
N GLY A 257 12.79 0.66 6.25
CA GLY A 257 12.16 0.07 7.43
C GLY A 257 12.43 0.87 8.70
N ALA A 258 13.70 1.24 8.93
CA ALA A 258 14.08 2.08 10.06
C ALA A 258 13.43 3.47 9.99
N LEU A 259 13.31 4.05 8.79
CA LEU A 259 12.60 5.32 8.60
C LEU A 259 11.15 5.20 9.07
N ALA A 260 10.40 4.20 8.59
CA ALA A 260 9.00 4.02 8.97
C ALA A 260 8.81 3.75 10.48
N ALA A 261 9.68 2.93 11.07
CA ALA A 261 9.57 2.56 12.48
C ALA A 261 10.04 3.65 13.46
N LEU A 262 11.13 4.36 13.14
CA LEU A 262 11.73 5.34 14.05
C LEU A 262 11.13 6.73 13.91
N SER A 263 10.55 7.10 12.76
CA SER A 263 10.04 8.46 12.54
C SER A 263 8.93 8.86 13.54
N PRO A 264 7.88 8.04 13.78
CA PRO A 264 6.88 8.36 14.80
C PRO A 264 7.51 8.52 16.19
N VAL A 265 8.47 7.67 16.55
CA VAL A 265 9.14 7.74 17.86
C VAL A 265 9.91 9.06 17.99
N VAL A 266 10.76 9.38 17.01
CA VAL A 266 11.59 10.60 17.03
C VAL A 266 10.73 11.86 17.06
N VAL A 267 9.72 11.95 16.20
CA VAL A 267 8.80 13.10 16.14
C VAL A 267 8.05 13.24 17.47
N GLY A 268 7.51 12.15 18.00
CA GLY A 268 6.73 12.17 19.25
C GLY A 268 7.55 12.62 20.45
N PHE A 269 8.77 12.10 20.60
CA PHE A 269 9.67 12.51 21.68
C PHE A 269 10.16 13.96 21.52
N ALA A 270 10.49 14.40 20.31
CA ALA A 270 10.91 15.78 20.06
C ALA A 270 9.82 16.78 20.46
N PHE A 271 8.58 16.57 20.01
CA PHE A 271 7.46 17.46 20.33
C PHE A 271 6.97 17.32 21.77
N ARG A 272 7.18 16.17 22.42
CA ARG A 272 7.00 16.04 23.87
C ARG A 272 7.95 16.94 24.66
N ILE A 273 9.23 16.98 24.27
CA ILE A 273 10.24 17.84 24.92
C ILE A 273 9.88 19.32 24.72
N ILE A 274 9.53 19.72 23.49
CA ILE A 274 9.09 21.08 23.18
C ILE A 274 7.84 21.44 24.00
N GLY A 275 6.88 20.52 24.08
CA GLY A 275 5.66 20.67 24.87
C GLY A 275 5.96 20.90 26.35
N SER A 276 6.90 20.14 26.91
CA SER A 276 7.35 20.30 28.30
C SER A 276 7.88 21.69 28.60
N TYR A 277 8.64 22.31 27.67
CA TYR A 277 9.13 23.69 27.84
C TYR A 277 8.03 24.73 27.74
N ARG A 278 6.91 24.42 27.06
CA ARG A 278 5.75 25.30 26.89
C ARG A 278 4.63 25.05 27.91
N GLY A 279 4.80 24.07 28.80
CA GLY A 279 3.77 23.64 29.76
C GLY A 279 2.65 22.78 29.17
N ASP A 280 2.80 22.32 27.93
CA ASP A 280 1.85 21.42 27.26
C ASP A 280 2.42 19.99 27.19
N THR A 281 2.06 19.18 28.17
CA THR A 281 2.53 17.80 28.27
C THR A 281 1.91 16.86 27.24
N THR A 282 0.84 17.26 26.55
CA THR A 282 0.14 16.41 25.55
C THR A 282 0.52 16.75 24.12
N LEU A 283 1.33 17.79 23.90
CA LEU A 283 1.75 18.23 22.55
C LEU A 283 2.34 17.08 21.72
N GLY A 284 3.23 16.27 22.30
CA GLY A 284 3.83 15.14 21.59
C GLY A 284 2.79 14.13 21.09
N ALA A 285 1.74 13.87 21.88
CA ALA A 285 0.64 13.00 21.49
C ALA A 285 -0.21 13.61 20.38
N GLN A 286 -0.50 14.91 20.43
CA GLN A 286 -1.25 15.62 19.38
C GLN A 286 -0.51 15.61 18.04
N VAL A 287 0.79 15.85 18.06
CA VAL A 287 1.61 15.83 16.85
C VAL A 287 1.66 14.43 16.25
N ILE A 288 1.76 13.39 17.10
CA ILE A 288 1.74 12.01 16.61
C ILE A 288 0.40 11.59 16.07
N ALA A 289 -0.68 12.04 16.70
CA ALA A 289 -2.02 11.82 16.20
C ALA A 289 -2.17 12.40 14.77
N ALA A 290 -1.61 13.57 14.49
CA ALA A 290 -1.61 14.15 13.15
C ALA A 290 -0.59 13.52 12.18
N PHE A 291 0.51 12.97 12.69
CA PHE A 291 1.56 12.34 11.89
C PHE A 291 1.16 10.98 11.31
N LEU A 292 0.38 10.22 12.08
CA LEU A 292 -0.13 8.89 11.71
C LEU A 292 -1.20 8.98 10.62
#